data_AF-A0A9D6KYH6-F1
#
_entry.id   AF-A0A9D6KYH6-F1
#
_cell.length_a   1.000
_cell.length_b   1.000
_cell.length_c   1.000
_cell.angle_alpha   90.00
_cell.angle_beta   90.00
_cell.angle_gamma   90.00
#
_symmetry.space_group_name_H-M   'P 1'
#
loop_
_entity.id
_entity.type
_entity.pdbx_description
1 polymer ?
#
loop_
_entity_poly.entity_id
_entity_poly.type
_entity_poly.pdbx_seq_one_letter_code
_entity_poly.pdbx_strand_id
1 'polypeptide(L)' 'MDAAEVISLADAMRAYALESGRDLNAANMFTHTMLMRKLAADQNNEPFEPDMDDDAA' A
#
# COMPACT_ATOMS: atom_id res chain seq x y z
N MET A 1 3.51 11.05 1.12
CA MET A 1 3.82 9.65 1.48
C MET A 1 5.13 9.26 0.80
N ASP A 2 6.20 9.05 1.56
CA ASP A 2 7.55 8.71 1.04
C ASP A 2 7.73 7.17 0.88
N ALA A 3 8.70 6.72 0.08
CA ALA A 3 8.89 5.30 -0.24
C ALA A 3 9.24 4.50 1.02
N ALA A 4 9.96 5.12 1.94
CA ALA A 4 10.23 4.58 3.28
C ALA A 4 8.95 4.38 4.10
N GLU A 5 7.96 5.26 3.98
CA GLU A 5 6.68 5.13 4.70
C GLU A 5 5.84 3.98 4.13
N VAL A 6 5.87 3.77 2.81
CA VAL A 6 5.18 2.64 2.16
C VAL A 6 5.83 1.31 2.56
N ILE A 7 7.16 1.25 2.65
CA ILE A 7 7.89 0.06 3.11
C ILE A 7 7.58 -0.22 4.60
N SER A 8 7.58 0.81 5.45
CA SER A 8 7.20 0.67 6.85
C SER A 8 5.77 0.16 7.03
N LEU A 9 4.83 0.63 6.20
CA LEU A 9 3.45 0.16 6.21
C LEU A 9 3.35 -1.31 5.76
N ALA A 10 4.12 -1.69 4.73
CA ALA A 10 4.18 -3.06 4.25
C ALA A 10 4.67 -4.04 5.31
N ASP A 11 5.74 -3.69 6.03
CA ASP A 11 6.29 -4.52 7.10
C ASP A 11 5.28 -4.67 8.25
N ALA A 12 4.57 -3.60 8.62
CA ALA A 12 3.51 -3.66 9.62
C ALA A 12 2.33 -4.54 9.17
N MET A 13 1.90 -4.43 7.91
CA MET A 13 0.83 -5.26 7.35
C MET A 13 1.24 -6.74 7.27
N ARG A 14 2.51 -7.02 6.96
CA ARG A 14 3.04 -8.37 6.91
C ARG A 14 3.13 -9.01 8.30
N ALA A 15 3.60 -8.25 9.30
CA ALA A 15 3.62 -8.69 10.69
C ALA A 15 2.19 -8.96 11.20
N TYR A 16 1.24 -8.06 10.91
CA TYR A 16 -0.17 -8.24 11.25
C TYR A 16 -0.80 -9.44 10.55
N ALA A 17 -0.51 -9.67 9.27
CA ALA A 17 -1.01 -10.83 8.54
C ALA A 17 -0.49 -12.15 9.10
N LEU A 18 0.79 -12.19 9.51
CA LEU A 18 1.40 -13.34 10.18
C LEU A 18 0.75 -13.64 11.55
N GLU A 19 0.52 -12.61 12.35
CA GLU A 19 -0.04 -12.75 13.70
C GLU A 19 -1.53 -13.08 13.69
N SER A 20 -2.29 -12.51 12.75
CA SER A 20 -3.74 -12.73 12.60
C SER A 20 -4.10 -13.97 11.78
N GLY A 21 -3.11 -14.67 11.19
CA GLY A 21 -3.34 -15.78 10.27
C GLY A 21 -4.06 -15.37 8.98
N ARG A 22 -4.05 -14.07 8.64
CA ARG A 22 -4.60 -13.55 7.38
C ARG A 22 -3.68 -13.89 6.21
N ASP A 23 -4.25 -13.83 5.01
CA ASP A 23 -3.54 -14.14 3.78
C ASP A 23 -2.38 -13.17 3.53
N LEU A 24 -1.16 -13.70 3.67
CA LEU A 24 0.10 -13.02 3.35
C LEU A 24 0.17 -12.56 1.90
N ASN A 25 -0.46 -13.29 0.99
CA ASN A 25 -0.47 -12.98 -0.42
C ASN A 25 -1.30 -11.72 -0.69
N ALA A 26 -2.43 -11.57 0.00
CA ALA A 26 -3.25 -10.36 -0.06
C ALA A 26 -2.49 -9.12 0.46
N ALA A 27 -1.75 -9.25 1.56
CA ALA A 27 -0.94 -8.17 2.11
C ALA A 27 0.21 -7.74 1.16
N ASN A 28 0.87 -8.72 0.53
CA ASN A 28 1.92 -8.46 -0.47
C ASN A 28 1.36 -7.79 -1.73
N MET A 29 0.21 -8.25 -2.22
CA MET A 29 -0.46 -7.64 -3.38
C MET A 29 -0.86 -6.19 -3.12
N PHE A 30 -1.43 -5.90 -1.95
CA PHE A 30 -1.76 -4.53 -1.56
C PHE A 30 -0.53 -3.61 -1.54
N THR A 31 0.55 -4.07 -0.90
CA THR A 31 1.82 -3.34 -0.86
C THR A 31 2.35 -3.08 -2.27
N HIS A 32 2.35 -4.11 -3.12
CA HIS A 32 2.81 -4.01 -4.50
C HIS A 32 2.00 -2.99 -5.30
N THR A 33 0.67 -3.02 -5.18
CA THR A 33 -0.22 -2.05 -5.82
C THR A 33 0.05 -0.62 -5.34
N MET A 34 0.22 -0.40 -4.04
CA MET A 34 0.57 0.93 -3.51
C MET A 34 1.91 1.43 -4.02
N LEU A 35 2.94 0.59 -4.04
CA LEU A 35 4.26 0.94 -4.55
C LEU A 35 4.22 1.27 -6.05
N MET A 36 3.49 0.49 -6.85
CA MET A 36 3.35 0.74 -8.29
C MET A 36 2.57 2.03 -8.58
N ARG A 37 1.50 2.30 -7.82
CA ARG A 37 0.76 3.57 -7.94
C ARG A 37 1.62 4.75 -7.56
N LYS A 38 2.38 4.65 -6.47
CA LYS A 38 3.31 5.69 -6.07
C LYS A 38 4.40 5.92 -7.14
N LEU A 39 5.00 4.85 -7.67
CA LEU A 39 6.01 4.96 -8.72
C LEU A 39 5.44 5.62 -9.97
N ALA A 40 4.20 5.29 -10.36
CA ALA A 40 3.51 5.93 -11.47
C ALA A 40 3.23 7.42 -11.20
N ALA A 41 2.82 7.78 -9.98
CA ALA A 41 2.62 9.17 -9.56
C ALA A 41 3.93 9.97 -9.61
N ASP A 42 5.02 9.41 -9.08
CA ASP A 42 6.36 10.02 -9.13
C ASP A 42 6.85 10.19 -10.58
N GLN A 43 6.58 9.22 -11.47
CA GLN A 43 6.93 9.31 -12.90
C GLN A 43 6.12 10.37 -13.65
N ASN A 44 4.86 10.56 -13.28
CA ASN A 44 3.96 11.54 -13.89
C ASN A 44 4.03 12.92 -13.21
N ASN A 45 4.85 13.06 -12.15
CA ASN A 45 4.89 14.24 -11.28
C ASN A 45 3.50 14.64 -10.75
N GLU A 46 2.66 13.63 -10.49
CA GLU A 46 1.33 13.79 -9.90
C GLU A 46 1.40 13.53 -8.39
N PRO A 47 0.63 14.26 -7.57
CA PRO A 47 0.51 13.97 -6.15
C PRO A 47 -0.11 12.57 -5.98
N PHE A 48 0.51 11.73 -5.15
CA PHE A 48 -0.06 10.44 -4.76
C PHE A 48 -1.29 10.69 -3.86
N GLU A 49 -2.47 10.56 -4.46
CA GLU A 49 -3.74 10.49 -3.74
C GLU A 49 -4.15 9.02 -3.65
N PRO A 50 -4.05 8.38 -2.47
CA PRO A 50 -4.67 7.08 -2.28
C PRO A 50 -6.18 7.29 -2.39
N ASP A 51 -6.86 6.57 -3.30
CA ASP A 51 -8.32 6.59 -3.42
C ASP A 51 -8.94 6.33 -2.03
N MET A 52 -9.42 7.39 -1.37
CA MET A 52 -10.14 7.36 -0.10
C MET A 52 -11.66 7.26 -0.33
N ASP A 53 -12.06 7.02 -1.58
CA ASP A 53 -13.44 6.98 -2.02
C ASP A 53 -13.77 5.59 -2.55
N ASP A 54 -14.20 4.69 -1.65
CA ASP A 54 -15.12 3.59 -1.97
C ASP A 54 -15.87 3.12 -0.70
N ASP A 55 -16.15 4.05 0.22
CA ASP A 55 -17.02 3.82 1.39
C ASP A 55 -18.02 4.98 1.57
N ALA A 56 -18.61 5.44 0.45
CA ALA A 56 -19.72 6.38 0.46
C ALA A 56 -20.70 6.13 -0.70
N ALA A 57 -21.54 5.10 -0.54
CA ALA A 57 -23.01 5.07 -0.82
C ALA A 57 -23.53 3.65 -1.04
#